data_AF-A0A8T5U1M6-F1
#
_entry.id   AF-A0A8T5U1M6-F1
#
_cell.length_a   1.000
_cell.length_b   1.000
_cell.length_c   1.000
_cell.angle_alpha   90.00
_cell.angle_beta   90.00
_cell.angle_gamma   90.00
#
_symmetry.space_group_name_H-M   'P 1'
#
loop_
_entity.id
_entity.type
_entity.pdbx_description
1 polymer ?
#
loop_
_entity_poly.entity_id
_entity_poly.type
_entity_poly.pdbx_seq_one_letter_code
_entity_poly.pdbx_strand_id
1 'polypeptide(L)'
;MLEITELTIYILEKVIHEVAPELLSVYNIREDESEEQQIKTGQLHENRILGIMLRFYLEGRKKITTREVELEYKKFYKVIARSTVSTYLNILKKEGTLSKERDGRLVYYIFSEDPPDDISPFWFTRLFCVDPAYFHRAIYFSSLYSIADIIIKKHMKKGNFDELVDCFRYLTGIIILDVLKNRSSKCILCQFGKQKRYSDLLEAINSAIKDRTDVLPSDLQEILINKFAEIPNFGGYRFEDGNKEIEMIEGLISLANQYKKDMEYQTMVLNRRINTRVLEEVKEDNKQISSF
;
A
#
# COMPACT_ATOMS: atom_id res chain seq x y z
N MET A 1 7.91 2.04 11.88
CA MET A 1 7.74 2.03 10.40
C MET A 1 9.02 1.56 9.74
N LEU A 2 8.93 0.55 8.86
CA LEU A 2 10.03 0.11 8.01
C LEU A 2 10.40 1.22 7.02
N GLU A 3 11.69 1.50 6.84
CA GLU A 3 12.16 2.49 5.88
C GLU A 3 12.01 1.94 4.44
N ILE A 4 11.51 2.76 3.51
CA ILE A 4 11.43 2.38 2.08
C ILE A 4 12.84 2.50 1.50
N THR A 5 13.48 1.36 1.33
CA THR A 5 14.81 1.19 0.73
C THR A 5 14.72 0.38 -0.56
N GLU A 6 15.76 0.41 -1.39
CA GLU A 6 15.87 -0.45 -2.58
C GLU A 6 15.67 -1.93 -2.23
N LEU A 7 16.23 -2.39 -1.10
CA LEU A 7 16.06 -3.75 -0.61
C LEU A 7 14.59 -4.08 -0.31
N THR A 8 13.87 -3.20 0.38
CA THR A 8 12.45 -3.44 0.70
C THR A 8 11.54 -3.42 -0.54
N ILE A 9 11.90 -2.62 -1.54
CA ILE A 9 11.19 -2.59 -2.83
C ILE A 9 11.44 -3.90 -3.58
N TYR A 10 12.69 -4.35 -3.63
CA TYR A 10 13.06 -5.63 -4.22
C TYR A 10 12.30 -6.81 -3.57
N ILE A 11 12.18 -6.80 -2.24
CA ILE A 11 11.39 -7.82 -1.51
C ILE A 11 9.92 -7.79 -1.95
N LEU A 12 9.32 -6.59 -2.03
CA LEU A 12 7.93 -6.42 -2.47
C LEU A 12 7.74 -6.91 -3.91
N GLU A 13 8.62 -6.54 -4.84
CA GLU A 13 8.59 -6.99 -6.24
C GLU A 13 8.70 -8.51 -6.35
N LYS A 14 9.62 -9.13 -5.59
CA LYS A 14 9.76 -10.58 -5.55
C LYS A 14 8.47 -11.26 -5.06
N VAL A 15 7.86 -10.74 -3.99
CA VAL A 15 6.61 -11.32 -3.46
C VAL A 15 5.46 -11.13 -4.46
N ILE A 16 5.34 -9.97 -5.11
CA ILE A 16 4.34 -9.75 -6.17
C ILE A 16 4.56 -10.73 -7.32
N HIS A 17 5.80 -10.99 -7.72
CA HIS A 17 6.13 -11.96 -8.75
C HIS A 17 5.68 -13.37 -8.39
N GLU A 18 5.87 -13.79 -7.14
CA GLU A 18 5.44 -15.11 -6.66
C GLU A 18 3.91 -15.20 -6.54
N VAL A 19 3.26 -14.14 -6.04
CA VAL A 19 1.82 -14.14 -5.76
C VAL A 19 1.01 -13.94 -7.04
N ALA A 20 1.38 -12.97 -7.88
CA ALA A 20 0.68 -12.53 -9.08
C ALA A 20 1.67 -12.13 -10.20
N PRO A 21 2.34 -13.11 -10.83
CA PRO A 21 3.32 -12.87 -11.89
C PRO A 21 2.74 -12.08 -13.07
N GLU A 22 1.43 -12.19 -13.33
CA GLU A 22 0.73 -11.44 -14.37
C GLU A 22 0.78 -9.90 -14.18
N LEU A 23 1.12 -9.41 -12.98
CA LEU A 23 1.22 -7.98 -12.68
C LEU A 23 2.60 -7.37 -12.94
N LEU A 24 3.62 -8.19 -13.27
CA LEU A 24 5.00 -7.76 -13.52
C LEU A 24 5.12 -6.59 -14.50
N SER A 25 4.37 -6.64 -15.60
CA SER A 25 4.44 -5.65 -16.69
C SER A 25 3.79 -4.32 -16.34
N VAL A 26 3.03 -4.25 -15.23
CA VAL A 26 2.18 -3.11 -14.89
C VAL A 26 2.62 -2.42 -13.60
N TYR A 27 3.34 -3.14 -12.73
CA TYR A 27 3.73 -2.67 -11.40
C TYR A 27 4.92 -1.68 -11.39
N ASN A 28 5.85 -1.80 -12.35
CA ASN A 28 7.17 -1.16 -12.30
C ASN A 28 7.23 0.37 -12.45
N ILE A 29 6.11 1.08 -12.40
CA ILE A 29 6.14 2.53 -12.62
C ILE A 29 6.21 3.26 -11.27
N ARG A 30 7.42 3.33 -10.74
CA ARG A 30 7.80 4.33 -9.74
C ARG A 30 7.94 5.66 -10.46
N GLU A 31 6.87 6.45 -10.54
CA GLU A 31 6.91 7.81 -11.13
C GLU A 31 7.58 8.85 -10.22
N ASP A 32 8.73 8.51 -9.66
CA ASP A 32 9.67 9.54 -9.21
C ASP A 32 10.40 10.17 -10.42
N GLU A 33 10.32 9.53 -11.60
CA GLU A 33 11.06 9.93 -12.82
C GLU A 33 10.24 10.70 -13.86
N SER A 34 8.89 10.66 -13.85
CA SER A 34 8.06 11.34 -14.85
C SER A 34 7.66 12.78 -14.48
N GLU A 35 8.54 13.51 -13.80
CA GLU A 35 8.49 14.99 -13.70
C GLU A 35 8.62 15.69 -15.08
N GLU A 36 8.42 14.99 -16.20
CA GLU A 36 8.31 15.55 -17.54
C GLU A 36 7.03 16.39 -17.77
N GLN A 37 6.13 16.49 -16.79
CA GLN A 37 5.13 17.57 -16.80
C GLN A 37 5.63 18.76 -16.00
N GLN A 38 6.39 19.62 -16.67
CA GLN A 38 6.77 20.99 -16.28
C GLN A 38 5.56 21.94 -16.10
N ILE A 39 4.41 21.45 -15.66
CA ILE A 39 3.18 22.21 -15.52
C ILE A 39 2.79 22.25 -14.03
N LYS A 40 3.12 23.37 -13.37
CA LYS A 40 2.64 23.79 -12.03
C LYS A 40 3.25 23.10 -10.79
N THR A 41 4.57 23.10 -10.65
CA THR A 41 5.32 22.51 -9.51
C THR A 41 5.04 23.14 -8.14
N GLY A 42 4.66 24.42 -8.07
CA GLY A 42 4.43 25.14 -6.80
C GLY A 42 3.31 24.57 -5.93
N GLN A 43 2.11 24.46 -6.50
CA GLN A 43 0.92 23.94 -5.79
C GLN A 43 1.08 22.47 -5.38
N LEU A 44 1.87 21.68 -6.11
CA LEU A 44 2.10 20.27 -5.81
C LEU A 44 2.93 20.08 -4.54
N HIS A 45 4.05 20.80 -4.41
CA HIS A 45 4.87 20.73 -3.21
C HIS A 45 4.14 21.25 -1.97
N GLU A 46 3.36 22.31 -2.13
CA GLU A 46 2.53 22.87 -1.08
C GLU A 46 1.49 21.87 -0.58
N ASN A 47 0.75 21.22 -1.49
CA ASN A 47 -0.22 20.18 -1.15
C ASN A 47 0.46 18.99 -0.46
N ARG A 48 1.59 18.51 -0.98
CA ARG A 48 2.37 17.42 -0.34
C ARG A 48 2.78 17.76 1.08
N ILE A 49 3.23 19.00 1.32
CA ILE A 49 3.60 19.49 2.65
C ILE A 49 2.37 19.58 3.56
N LEU A 50 1.26 20.14 3.07
CA LEU A 50 0.01 20.20 3.81
C LEU A 50 -0.50 18.81 4.21
N GLY A 51 -0.39 17.85 3.31
CA GLY A 51 -0.77 16.47 3.62
C GLY A 51 0.17 15.79 4.62
N ILE A 52 1.49 16.06 4.58
CA ILE A 52 2.43 15.61 5.64
C ILE A 52 2.03 16.20 7.00
N MET A 53 1.66 17.49 7.03
CA MET A 53 1.18 18.14 8.24
C MET A 53 -0.09 17.46 8.77
N LEU A 54 -1.05 17.16 7.88
CA LEU A 54 -2.29 16.48 8.24
C LEU A 54 -2.05 15.06 8.75
N ARG A 55 -1.10 14.33 8.16
CA ARG A 55 -0.70 13.02 8.65
C ARG A 55 -0.18 13.09 10.09
N PHE A 56 0.78 13.98 10.37
CA PHE A 56 1.29 14.14 11.74
C PHE A 56 0.17 14.50 12.72
N TYR A 57 -0.76 15.36 12.31
CA TYR A 57 -1.93 15.69 13.11
C TYR A 57 -2.79 14.46 13.44
N LEU A 58 -3.10 13.62 12.46
CA LEU A 58 -3.87 12.37 12.64
C LEU A 58 -3.14 11.31 13.50
N GLU A 59 -1.80 11.38 13.54
CA GLU A 59 -0.95 10.60 14.45
C GLU A 59 -0.91 11.19 15.88
N GLY A 60 -1.66 12.26 16.16
CA GLY A 60 -1.71 12.94 17.45
C GLY A 60 -0.60 13.97 17.67
N ARG A 61 0.23 14.23 16.65
CA ARG A 61 1.37 15.16 16.72
C ARG A 61 0.95 16.54 16.21
N LYS A 62 0.53 17.41 17.13
CA LYS A 62 0.03 18.76 16.79
C LYS A 62 1.12 19.81 16.51
N LYS A 63 2.36 19.62 17.00
CA LYS A 63 3.48 20.57 16.81
C LYS A 63 4.56 19.96 15.92
N ILE A 64 4.82 20.56 14.76
CA ILE A 64 5.71 19.97 13.74
C ILE A 64 6.73 21.02 13.27
N THR A 65 8.01 20.66 13.22
CA THR A 65 9.09 21.52 12.75
C THR A 65 9.35 21.36 11.24
N THR A 66 9.99 22.35 10.62
CA THR A 66 10.42 22.26 9.21
C THR A 66 11.33 21.06 8.95
N ARG A 67 12.20 20.71 9.92
CA ARG A 67 13.10 19.54 9.78
C ARG A 67 12.31 18.24 9.74
N GLU A 68 11.25 18.12 10.54
CA GLU A 68 10.41 16.92 10.53
C GLU A 68 9.64 16.79 9.22
N VAL A 69 9.09 17.89 8.70
CA VAL A 69 8.44 17.89 7.38
C VAL A 69 9.43 17.51 6.29
N GLU A 70 10.64 18.06 6.29
CA GLU A 70 11.69 17.71 5.33
C GLU A 70 12.06 16.22 5.40
N LEU A 71 12.28 15.70 6.61
CA LEU A 71 12.63 14.30 6.83
C LEU A 71 11.52 13.34 6.41
N GLU A 72 10.26 13.76 6.52
CA GLU A 72 9.12 12.99 6.07
C GLU A 72 8.94 13.10 4.55
N TYR A 73 9.10 14.30 3.99
CA TYR A 73 8.99 14.57 2.56
C TYR A 73 9.97 13.72 1.75
N LYS A 74 11.25 13.64 2.19
CA LYS A 74 12.28 12.86 1.50
C LYS A 74 12.03 11.34 1.47
N LYS A 75 11.15 10.81 2.32
CA LYS A 75 10.79 9.38 2.31
C LYS A 75 9.92 9.02 1.11
N PHE A 76 9.22 10.01 0.56
CA PHE A 76 8.08 9.81 -0.31
C PHE A 76 8.19 10.51 -1.65
N TYR A 77 9.05 11.51 -1.74
CA TYR A 77 9.19 12.35 -2.92
C TYR A 77 10.66 12.69 -3.16
N LYS A 78 10.96 13.09 -4.39
CA LYS A 78 12.25 13.65 -4.77
C LYS A 78 12.71 14.72 -3.79
N VAL A 79 13.93 14.58 -3.28
CA VAL A 79 14.50 15.45 -2.25
C VAL A 79 14.46 16.90 -2.70
N ILE A 80 13.88 17.76 -1.86
CA ILE A 80 13.90 19.22 -2.02
C ILE A 80 14.69 19.85 -0.88
N ALA A 81 15.24 21.03 -1.12
CA ALA A 81 15.97 21.77 -0.09
C ALA A 81 15.05 22.14 1.10
N ARG A 82 15.59 22.13 2.32
CA ARG A 82 14.87 22.59 3.53
C ARG A 82 14.31 24.01 3.37
N SER A 83 15.01 24.88 2.65
CA SER A 83 14.55 26.24 2.33
C SER A 83 13.23 26.21 1.56
N THR A 84 13.11 25.30 0.57
CA THR A 84 11.88 25.07 -0.19
C THR A 84 10.73 24.59 0.70
N VAL A 85 10.99 23.65 1.62
CA VAL A 85 9.98 23.21 2.61
C VAL A 85 9.52 24.37 3.48
N SER A 86 10.48 25.18 3.97
CA SER A 86 10.19 26.39 4.76
C SER A 86 9.35 27.39 3.98
N THR A 87 9.62 27.59 2.69
CA THR A 87 8.85 28.49 1.83
C THR A 87 7.37 28.08 1.79
N TYR A 88 7.08 26.81 1.49
CA TYR A 88 5.69 26.34 1.41
C TYR A 88 4.97 26.33 2.76
N LEU A 89 5.66 25.99 3.86
CA LEU A 89 5.08 26.12 5.20
C LEU A 89 4.71 27.57 5.55
N ASN A 90 5.49 28.55 5.09
CA ASN A 90 5.15 29.96 5.28
C ASN A 90 4.04 30.44 4.32
N ILE A 91 3.89 29.83 3.14
CA ILE A 91 2.74 30.08 2.24
C ILE A 91 1.45 29.61 2.92
N LEU A 92 1.40 28.35 3.35
CA LEU A 92 0.26 27.79 4.10
C LEU A 92 -0.06 28.59 5.37
N LYS A 93 0.96 29.15 6.03
CA LYS A 93 0.76 30.07 7.15
C LYS A 93 0.11 31.39 6.71
N LYS A 94 0.59 31.99 5.63
CA LYS A 94 0.07 33.26 5.10
C LYS A 94 -1.39 33.11 4.66
N GLU A 95 -1.76 31.95 4.14
CA GLU A 95 -3.12 31.61 3.73
C GLU A 95 -4.06 31.27 4.90
N GLY A 96 -3.54 31.23 6.13
CA GLY A 96 -4.33 30.99 7.32
C GLY A 96 -4.50 29.51 7.69
N THR A 97 -4.10 28.57 6.82
CA THR A 97 -4.17 27.13 7.07
C THR A 97 -3.32 26.69 8.26
N LEU A 98 -2.12 27.27 8.40
CA LEU A 98 -1.21 26.98 9.51
C LEU A 98 -0.93 28.21 10.37
N SER A 99 -0.67 27.97 11.64
CA SER A 99 -0.12 28.94 12.58
C SER A 99 1.33 28.58 12.92
N LYS A 100 2.03 29.51 13.58
CA LYS A 100 3.45 29.37 13.91
C LYS A 100 3.70 29.70 15.37
N GLU A 101 4.23 28.74 16.11
CA GLU A 101 4.64 28.89 17.50
C GLU A 101 6.17 28.84 17.57
N ARG A 102 6.77 29.62 18.49
CA ARG A 102 8.21 29.61 18.73
C ARG A 102 8.50 29.18 20.15
N ASP A 103 9.42 28.25 20.28
CA ASP A 103 10.02 27.87 21.55
C ASP A 103 11.55 28.04 21.44
N GLY A 104 12.04 29.17 21.93
CA GLY A 104 13.43 29.59 21.74
C GLY A 104 13.82 29.69 20.26
N ARG A 105 14.76 28.82 19.84
CA ARG A 105 15.23 28.74 18.44
C ARG A 105 14.39 27.81 17.57
N LEU A 106 13.49 27.02 18.18
CA LEU A 106 12.65 26.08 17.47
C LEU A 106 11.37 26.77 16.98
N VAL A 107 10.99 26.41 15.77
CA VAL A 107 9.77 26.89 15.11
C VAL A 107 8.88 25.69 14.88
N TYR A 108 7.68 25.76 15.44
CA TYR A 108 6.63 24.78 15.22
C TYR A 108 5.55 25.37 14.32
N TYR A 109 5.06 24.54 13.41
CA TYR A 109 3.86 24.76 12.62
C TYR A 109 2.76 23.88 13.18
N ILE A 110 1.55 24.44 13.26
CA ILE A 110 0.35 23.84 13.84
C ILE A 110 -0.80 24.22 12.92
N PHE A 111 -1.82 23.38 12.77
CA PHE A 111 -3.05 23.82 12.10
C PHE A 111 -3.69 25.00 12.86
N SER A 112 -4.14 26.01 12.13
CA SER A 112 -4.82 27.17 12.75
C SER A 112 -6.21 26.78 13.29
N GLU A 113 -6.86 25.84 12.62
CA GLU A 113 -8.15 25.25 12.99
C GLU A 113 -8.01 23.73 12.92
N ASP A 114 -8.69 22.99 13.80
CA ASP A 114 -8.66 21.53 13.72
C ASP A 114 -9.22 21.09 12.35
N PRO A 115 -8.54 20.20 11.61
CA PRO A 115 -9.04 19.67 10.36
C PRO A 115 -10.41 18.98 10.58
N PRO A 116 -11.34 19.01 9.60
CA PRO A 116 -12.68 18.44 9.77
C PRO A 116 -12.64 16.97 10.26
N ASP A 117 -13.52 16.62 11.19
CA ASP A 117 -13.60 15.26 11.75
C ASP A 117 -13.99 14.22 10.68
N ASP A 118 -14.62 14.68 9.60
CA ASP A 118 -15.14 13.91 8.47
C ASP A 118 -14.40 14.22 7.17
N ILE A 119 -13.08 14.46 7.21
CA ILE A 119 -12.29 14.58 5.97
C ILE A 119 -12.52 13.33 5.14
N SER A 120 -13.35 13.48 4.10
CA SER A 120 -13.60 12.42 3.16
C SER A 120 -12.25 11.92 2.65
N PRO A 121 -12.04 10.59 2.56
CA PRO A 121 -10.90 10.00 1.87
C PRO A 121 -10.64 10.63 0.51
N PHE A 122 -11.69 11.11 -0.14
CA PHE A 122 -11.66 11.91 -1.36
C PHE A 122 -10.87 13.22 -1.25
N TRP A 123 -11.05 14.02 -0.19
CA TRP A 123 -10.33 15.29 -0.03
C TRP A 123 -8.87 15.06 0.44
N PHE A 124 -8.64 14.04 1.27
CA PHE A 124 -7.30 13.63 1.67
C PHE A 124 -6.46 13.17 0.48
N THR A 125 -7.02 12.34 -0.41
CA THR A 125 -6.32 11.83 -1.60
C THR A 125 -6.04 12.88 -2.68
N ARG A 126 -6.78 14.01 -2.70
CA ARG A 126 -6.49 15.14 -3.62
C ARG A 126 -5.39 16.07 -3.11
N LEU A 127 -5.13 16.09 -1.80
CA LEU A 127 -4.16 16.97 -1.16
C LEU A 127 -2.90 16.22 -0.66
N PHE A 128 -3.03 14.95 -0.31
CA PHE A 128 -1.97 14.08 0.21
C PHE A 128 -1.83 12.82 -0.64
N CYS A 129 -0.60 12.49 -1.00
CA CYS A 129 -0.31 11.22 -1.65
C CYS A 129 -0.49 10.10 -0.62
N VAL A 130 -1.56 9.30 -0.75
CA VAL A 130 -1.77 8.10 0.08
C VAL A 130 -0.82 6.95 -0.30
N ASP A 131 -0.23 7.06 -1.49
CA ASP A 131 0.71 6.14 -2.10
C ASP A 131 1.73 5.57 -1.10
N PRO A 132 2.43 6.40 -0.30
CA PRO A 132 3.49 5.88 0.53
C PRO A 132 3.00 5.12 1.76
N ALA A 133 1.83 5.47 2.30
CA ALA A 133 1.23 4.74 3.41
C ALA A 133 0.85 3.32 2.98
N TYR A 134 0.33 3.17 1.76
CA TYR A 134 0.07 1.86 1.17
C TYR A 134 1.36 1.11 0.83
N PHE A 135 2.41 1.79 0.34
CA PHE A 135 3.71 1.16 0.11
C PHE A 135 4.34 0.62 1.39
N HIS A 136 4.32 1.39 2.49
CA HIS A 136 4.79 0.91 3.79
C HIS A 136 4.00 -0.32 4.26
N ARG A 137 2.68 -0.33 4.06
CA ARG A 137 1.83 -1.47 4.38
C ARG A 137 2.14 -2.68 3.50
N ALA A 138 2.35 -2.49 2.20
CA ALA A 138 2.74 -3.57 1.28
C ALA A 138 4.08 -4.17 1.69
N ILE A 139 5.11 -3.33 1.93
CA ILE A 139 6.44 -3.76 2.40
C ILE A 139 6.34 -4.55 3.69
N TYR A 140 5.50 -4.10 4.63
CA TYR A 140 5.27 -4.79 5.88
C TYR A 140 4.75 -6.22 5.65
N PHE A 141 3.66 -6.37 4.88
CA PHE A 141 3.12 -7.70 4.58
C PHE A 141 4.04 -8.55 3.71
N SER A 142 4.81 -7.97 2.79
CA SER A 142 5.86 -8.69 2.05
C SER A 142 6.97 -9.20 2.96
N SER A 143 7.29 -8.46 4.02
CA SER A 143 8.23 -8.92 5.05
C SER A 143 7.66 -10.13 5.77
N LEU A 144 6.40 -10.08 6.23
CA LEU A 144 5.73 -11.23 6.87
C LEU A 144 5.67 -12.46 5.97
N TYR A 145 5.34 -12.27 4.68
CA TYR A 145 5.33 -13.33 3.69
C TYR A 145 6.71 -14.01 3.57
N SER A 146 7.77 -13.20 3.53
CA SER A 146 9.15 -13.67 3.37
C SER A 146 9.66 -14.47 4.58
N ILE A 147 9.23 -14.10 5.79
CA ILE A 147 9.64 -14.77 7.05
C ILE A 147 8.55 -15.68 7.62
N ALA A 148 7.58 -16.09 6.80
CA ALA A 148 6.42 -16.87 7.24
C ALA A 148 6.81 -18.15 8.01
N ASP A 149 7.86 -18.85 7.59
CA ASP A 149 8.32 -20.06 8.27
C ASP A 149 8.81 -19.78 9.70
N ILE A 150 9.50 -18.65 9.91
CA ILE A 150 9.97 -18.21 11.23
C ILE A 150 8.78 -17.85 12.12
N ILE A 151 7.81 -17.10 11.58
CA ILE A 151 6.58 -16.71 12.29
C ILE A 151 5.81 -17.97 12.74
N ILE A 152 5.51 -18.88 11.81
CA ILE A 152 4.74 -20.08 12.12
C ILE A 152 5.47 -20.97 13.14
N LYS A 153 6.79 -21.19 12.99
CA LYS A 153 7.58 -21.96 13.98
C LYS A 153 7.56 -21.35 15.38
N LYS A 154 7.55 -20.02 15.48
CA LYS A 154 7.52 -19.32 16.76
C LYS A 154 6.17 -19.44 17.47
N HIS A 155 5.07 -19.41 16.71
CA HIS A 155 3.73 -19.35 17.26
C HIS A 155 3.03 -20.72 17.33
N MET A 156 3.52 -21.74 16.62
CA MET A 156 2.92 -23.07 16.58
C MET A 156 3.70 -24.10 17.41
N LYS A 157 3.00 -24.83 18.30
CA LYS A 157 3.62 -25.85 19.16
C LYS A 157 3.52 -27.27 18.60
N LYS A 158 2.52 -27.57 17.76
CA LYS A 158 2.24 -28.89 17.13
C LYS A 158 1.39 -28.70 15.87
N GLY A 159 1.59 -29.51 14.84
CA GLY A 159 0.77 -29.54 13.62
C GLY A 159 1.60 -29.67 12.35
N ASN A 160 0.96 -29.56 11.18
CA ASN A 160 1.65 -29.54 9.89
C ASN A 160 2.16 -28.11 9.60
N PHE A 161 3.45 -27.86 9.86
CA PHE A 161 4.05 -26.54 9.76
C PHE A 161 4.05 -26.01 8.32
N ASP A 162 4.47 -26.83 7.36
CA ASP A 162 4.68 -26.39 5.97
C ASP A 162 3.36 -25.92 5.34
N GLU A 163 2.30 -26.67 5.57
CA GLU A 163 0.98 -26.36 5.05
C GLU A 163 0.38 -25.07 5.64
N LEU A 164 0.63 -24.81 6.93
CA LEU A 164 0.21 -23.56 7.55
C LEU A 164 1.06 -22.37 7.10
N VAL A 165 2.35 -22.59 6.79
CA VAL A 165 3.21 -21.58 6.15
C VAL A 165 2.64 -21.20 4.79
N ASP A 166 2.23 -22.17 3.98
CA ASP A 166 1.64 -21.92 2.67
C ASP A 166 0.31 -21.17 2.79
N CYS A 167 -0.56 -21.56 3.73
CA CYS A 167 -1.80 -20.85 4.03
C CYS A 167 -1.57 -19.41 4.51
N PHE A 168 -0.56 -19.19 5.36
CA PHE A 168 -0.19 -17.86 5.83
C PHE A 168 0.35 -16.99 4.69
N ARG A 169 1.22 -17.55 3.85
CA ARG A 169 1.70 -16.90 2.61
C ARG A 169 0.56 -16.57 1.66
N TYR A 170 -0.41 -17.46 1.55
CA TYR A 170 -1.61 -17.26 0.74
C TYR A 170 -2.41 -16.04 1.19
N LEU A 171 -2.76 -15.97 2.48
CA LEU A 171 -3.49 -14.83 3.05
C LEU A 171 -2.70 -13.53 2.93
N THR A 172 -1.41 -13.54 3.28
CA THR A 172 -0.56 -12.34 3.17
C THR A 172 -0.37 -11.89 1.72
N GLY A 173 -0.30 -12.82 0.77
CA GLY A 173 -0.31 -12.53 -0.66
C GLY A 173 -1.58 -11.80 -1.10
N ILE A 174 -2.76 -12.28 -0.69
CA ILE A 174 -4.04 -11.59 -0.97
C ILE A 174 -4.04 -10.18 -0.36
N ILE A 175 -3.60 -10.04 0.89
CA ILE A 175 -3.53 -8.73 1.56
C ILE A 175 -2.65 -7.76 0.75
N ILE A 176 -1.49 -8.20 0.25
CA ILE A 176 -0.62 -7.35 -0.57
C ILE A 176 -1.34 -6.88 -1.83
N LEU A 177 -2.07 -7.78 -2.52
CA LEU A 177 -2.85 -7.39 -3.70
C LEU A 177 -3.96 -6.39 -3.37
N ASP A 178 -4.68 -6.60 -2.27
CA ASP A 178 -5.73 -5.66 -1.81
C ASP A 178 -5.16 -4.31 -1.36
N VAL A 179 -3.95 -4.27 -0.78
CA VAL A 179 -3.22 -3.02 -0.49
C VAL A 179 -2.98 -2.25 -1.79
N LEU A 180 -2.52 -2.93 -2.84
CA LEU A 180 -2.28 -2.32 -4.14
C LEU A 180 -3.58 -1.87 -4.83
N LYS A 181 -4.68 -2.62 -4.67
CA LYS A 181 -6.02 -2.22 -5.14
C LYS A 181 -6.53 -0.98 -4.42
N ASN A 182 -6.45 -0.96 -3.09
CA ASN A 182 -6.88 0.15 -2.25
C ASN A 182 -6.07 1.42 -2.55
N ARG A 183 -4.77 1.26 -2.81
CA ARG A 183 -3.90 2.32 -3.32
C ARG A 183 -4.39 2.82 -4.69
N SER A 184 -4.46 1.95 -5.69
CA SER A 184 -4.77 2.32 -7.08
C SER A 184 -6.15 2.98 -7.21
N SER A 185 -7.16 2.44 -6.54
CA SER A 185 -8.53 3.01 -6.54
C SER A 185 -8.57 4.44 -5.99
N LYS A 186 -7.75 4.75 -4.99
CA LYS A 186 -7.63 6.10 -4.42
C LYS A 186 -6.71 7.00 -5.24
N CYS A 187 -5.63 6.46 -5.82
CA CYS A 187 -4.72 7.20 -6.69
C CYS A 187 -5.41 7.68 -7.99
N ILE A 188 -6.36 6.94 -8.56
CA ILE A 188 -7.14 7.39 -9.72
C ILE A 188 -7.97 8.66 -9.42
N LEU A 189 -8.34 8.89 -8.15
CA LEU A 189 -9.03 10.11 -7.72
C LEU A 189 -8.09 11.33 -7.64
N CYS A 190 -6.77 11.10 -7.63
CA CYS A 190 -5.77 12.14 -7.66
C CYS A 190 -5.70 12.80 -9.04
N GLN A 191 -5.48 14.12 -9.07
CA GLN A 191 -5.34 14.89 -10.31
C GLN A 191 -4.20 14.41 -11.22
N PHE A 192 -3.20 13.73 -10.67
CA PHE A 192 -2.08 13.13 -11.39
C PHE A 192 -2.32 11.67 -11.82
N GLY A 193 -3.31 11.00 -11.22
CA GLY A 193 -3.65 9.59 -11.46
C GLY A 193 -4.66 9.35 -12.58
N LYS A 194 -5.10 10.40 -13.31
CA LYS A 194 -6.05 10.31 -14.43
C LYS A 194 -5.49 9.66 -15.71
N GLN A 195 -4.40 8.91 -15.61
CA GLN A 195 -3.80 8.25 -16.77
C GLN A 195 -4.46 6.88 -16.98
N LYS A 196 -4.78 6.56 -18.25
CA LYS A 196 -5.42 5.29 -18.63
C LYS A 196 -4.73 4.06 -18.02
N ARG A 197 -3.40 4.06 -17.97
CA ARG A 197 -2.59 3.00 -17.37
C ARG A 197 -2.91 2.67 -15.90
N TYR A 198 -3.36 3.64 -15.08
CA TYR A 198 -3.73 3.36 -13.69
C TYR A 198 -5.09 2.65 -13.61
N SER A 199 -5.97 2.92 -14.58
CA SER A 199 -7.21 2.17 -14.75
C SER A 199 -6.91 0.73 -15.20
N ASP A 200 -6.00 0.58 -16.17
CA ASP A 200 -5.55 -0.74 -16.65
C ASP A 200 -4.88 -1.54 -15.51
N LEU A 201 -4.05 -0.89 -14.68
CA LEU A 201 -3.45 -1.49 -13.48
C LEU A 201 -4.50 -1.92 -12.46
N LEU A 202 -5.49 -1.08 -12.18
CA LEU A 202 -6.56 -1.42 -11.25
C LEU A 202 -7.39 -2.61 -11.75
N GLU A 203 -7.66 -2.67 -13.06
CA GLU A 203 -8.35 -3.79 -13.68
C GLU A 203 -7.54 -5.09 -13.58
N ALA A 204 -6.24 -5.04 -13.89
CA ALA A 204 -5.34 -6.18 -13.76
C ALA A 204 -5.27 -6.69 -12.30
N ILE A 205 -5.13 -5.79 -11.33
CA ILE A 205 -5.13 -6.13 -9.90
C ILE A 205 -6.47 -6.76 -9.49
N ASN A 206 -7.60 -6.19 -9.92
CA ASN A 206 -8.92 -6.75 -9.62
C ASN A 206 -9.10 -8.16 -10.18
N SER A 207 -8.61 -8.40 -11.40
CA SER A 207 -8.61 -9.73 -12.02
C SER A 207 -7.76 -10.72 -11.20
N ALA A 208 -6.54 -10.32 -10.83
CA ALA A 208 -5.64 -11.14 -10.03
C ALA A 208 -6.22 -11.49 -8.65
N ILE A 209 -6.86 -10.53 -7.97
CA ILE A 209 -7.54 -10.78 -6.69
C ILE A 209 -8.70 -11.75 -6.90
N LYS A 210 -9.55 -11.53 -7.90
CA LYS A 210 -10.70 -12.39 -8.18
C LYS A 210 -10.27 -13.85 -8.42
N ASP A 211 -9.22 -14.07 -9.20
CA ASP A 211 -8.69 -15.42 -9.45
C ASP A 211 -8.15 -16.12 -8.19
N ARG A 212 -7.89 -15.37 -7.11
CA ARG A 212 -7.38 -15.84 -5.82
C ARG A 212 -8.40 -15.79 -4.68
N THR A 213 -9.59 -15.24 -4.90
CA THR A 213 -10.59 -15.10 -3.81
C THR A 213 -12.00 -15.54 -4.17
N ASP A 214 -12.29 -15.88 -5.43
CA ASP A 214 -13.67 -16.09 -5.88
C ASP A 214 -14.43 -17.23 -5.22
N VAL A 215 -13.75 -18.25 -4.69
CA VAL A 215 -14.36 -19.35 -3.93
C VAL A 215 -14.05 -19.27 -2.42
N LEU A 216 -13.40 -18.19 -1.97
CA LEU A 216 -13.20 -17.94 -0.54
C LEU A 216 -14.48 -17.35 0.10
N PRO A 217 -14.73 -17.64 1.39
CA PRO A 217 -15.86 -17.03 2.11
C PRO A 217 -15.81 -15.49 2.12
N SER A 218 -16.97 -14.84 1.96
CA SER A 218 -17.09 -13.37 1.96
C SER A 218 -16.51 -12.74 3.21
N ASP A 219 -16.77 -13.34 4.37
CA ASP A 219 -16.34 -12.83 5.67
C ASP A 219 -14.81 -12.78 5.78
N LEU A 220 -14.12 -13.79 5.23
CA LEU A 220 -12.66 -13.80 5.15
C LEU A 220 -12.18 -12.64 4.25
N GLN A 221 -12.75 -12.52 3.06
CA GLN A 221 -12.38 -11.45 2.11
C GLN A 221 -12.57 -10.05 2.72
N GLU A 222 -13.70 -9.81 3.39
CA GLU A 222 -13.97 -8.53 4.06
C GLU A 222 -12.96 -8.24 5.17
N ILE A 223 -12.57 -9.25 5.96
CA ILE A 223 -11.55 -9.09 6.99
C ILE A 223 -10.20 -8.74 6.35
N LEU A 224 -9.77 -9.44 5.29
CA LEU A 224 -8.52 -9.17 4.59
C LEU A 224 -8.48 -7.75 4.02
N ILE A 225 -9.55 -7.34 3.33
CA ILE A 225 -9.66 -6.03 2.67
C ILE A 225 -9.74 -4.90 3.71
N ASN A 226 -10.72 -4.97 4.60
CA ASN A 226 -11.09 -3.82 5.44
C ASN A 226 -10.20 -3.70 6.68
N LYS A 227 -9.75 -4.80 7.28
CA LYS A 227 -8.90 -4.75 8.47
C LYS A 227 -7.41 -4.71 8.10
N PHE A 228 -6.96 -5.65 7.26
CA PHE A 228 -5.52 -5.82 7.04
C PHE A 228 -4.97 -5.03 5.86
N ALA A 229 -5.70 -4.89 4.75
CA ALA A 229 -5.20 -4.19 3.57
C ALA A 229 -5.40 -2.67 3.60
N GLU A 230 -6.41 -2.18 4.32
CA GLU A 230 -6.70 -0.75 4.40
C GLU A 230 -5.80 -0.01 5.40
N ILE A 231 -5.39 1.24 5.13
CA ILE A 231 -4.58 2.03 6.07
C ILE A 231 -5.41 2.56 7.24
N PRO A 232 -4.77 2.94 8.38
CA PRO A 232 -5.52 3.35 9.57
C PRO A 232 -6.41 4.57 9.38
N ASN A 233 -5.99 5.48 8.50
CA ASN A 233 -6.75 6.68 8.15
C ASN A 233 -8.09 6.35 7.47
N PHE A 234 -8.27 5.11 7.00
CA PHE A 234 -9.48 4.62 6.35
C PHE A 234 -10.10 3.43 7.09
N GLY A 235 -9.86 3.32 8.40
CA GLY A 235 -10.48 2.30 9.25
C GLY A 235 -9.71 0.99 9.35
N GLY A 236 -8.54 0.88 8.71
CA GLY A 236 -7.70 -0.29 8.80
C GLY A 236 -6.91 -0.42 10.11
N TYR A 237 -6.31 -1.59 10.31
CA TYR A 237 -5.63 -1.94 11.56
C TYR A 237 -4.32 -1.15 11.75
N ARG A 238 -4.00 -0.74 12.99
CA ARG A 238 -2.71 -0.08 13.33
C ARG A 238 -1.72 -1.11 13.87
N PHE A 239 -0.66 -1.39 13.11
CA PHE A 239 0.40 -2.36 13.47
C PHE A 239 1.67 -1.70 14.05
N GLU A 240 1.63 -0.42 14.41
CA GLU A 240 2.80 0.31 14.95
C GLU A 240 3.04 0.06 16.45
N ASP A 241 2.08 -0.59 17.12
CA ASP A 241 2.14 -0.99 18.52
C ASP A 241 2.46 -2.49 18.60
N GLY A 242 3.55 -2.85 19.28
CA GLY A 242 4.06 -4.23 19.31
C GLY A 242 3.05 -5.25 19.85
N ASN A 243 2.17 -4.87 20.77
CA ASN A 243 1.11 -5.77 21.23
C ASN A 243 0.06 -6.01 20.14
N LYS A 244 -0.33 -4.95 19.42
CA LYS A 244 -1.29 -5.04 18.32
C LYS A 244 -0.72 -5.81 17.13
N GLU A 245 0.58 -5.68 16.90
CA GLU A 245 1.28 -6.46 15.87
C GLU A 245 1.19 -7.96 16.16
N ILE A 246 1.46 -8.37 17.41
CA ILE A 246 1.36 -9.77 17.82
C ILE A 246 -0.07 -10.28 17.66
N GLU A 247 -1.08 -9.53 18.14
CA GLU A 247 -2.50 -9.88 17.98
C GLU A 247 -2.88 -10.05 16.50
N MET A 248 -2.37 -9.18 15.63
CA MET A 248 -2.61 -9.24 14.19
C MET A 248 -2.01 -10.51 13.58
N ILE A 249 -0.76 -10.84 13.92
CA ILE A 249 -0.07 -12.06 13.46
C ILE A 249 -0.83 -13.30 13.93
N GLU A 250 -1.19 -13.36 15.21
CA GLU A 250 -1.95 -14.48 15.77
C GLU A 250 -3.34 -14.62 15.12
N GLY A 251 -4.00 -13.50 14.83
CA GLY A 251 -5.25 -13.46 14.08
C GLY A 251 -5.09 -14.03 12.67
N LEU A 252 -4.05 -13.65 11.93
CA LEU A 252 -3.77 -14.19 10.60
C LEU A 252 -3.47 -15.69 10.64
N ILE A 253 -2.72 -16.17 11.64
CA ILE A 253 -2.46 -17.60 11.83
C ILE A 253 -3.76 -18.34 12.12
N SER A 254 -4.64 -17.77 12.95
CA SER A 254 -5.95 -18.36 13.23
C SER A 254 -6.81 -18.46 11.97
N LEU A 255 -6.86 -17.41 11.15
CA LEU A 255 -7.57 -17.42 9.86
C LEU A 255 -6.96 -18.44 8.90
N ALA A 256 -5.62 -18.52 8.83
CA ALA A 256 -4.93 -19.47 7.97
C ALA A 256 -5.30 -20.92 8.34
N ASN A 257 -5.40 -21.21 9.62
CA ASN A 257 -5.80 -22.52 10.12
C ASN A 257 -7.31 -22.79 9.93
N GLN A 258 -8.16 -21.78 10.13
CA GLN A 258 -9.61 -21.89 10.02
C GLN A 258 -10.07 -22.14 8.58
N TYR A 259 -9.53 -21.37 7.61
CA TYR A 259 -9.97 -21.37 6.21
C TYR A 259 -9.07 -22.19 5.27
N LYS A 260 -8.23 -23.03 5.85
CA LYS A 260 -7.25 -23.86 5.15
C LYS A 260 -7.83 -24.61 3.94
N LYS A 261 -8.95 -25.32 4.13
CA LYS A 261 -9.59 -26.10 3.07
C LYS A 261 -10.11 -25.23 1.93
N ASP A 262 -10.62 -24.04 2.24
CA ASP A 262 -11.10 -23.09 1.23
C ASP A 262 -9.92 -22.58 0.39
N MET A 263 -8.78 -22.29 1.01
CA MET A 263 -7.55 -21.87 0.32
C MET A 263 -6.94 -22.99 -0.53
N GLU A 264 -6.94 -24.25 -0.05
CA GLU A 264 -6.54 -25.41 -0.85
C GLU A 264 -7.42 -25.54 -2.10
N TYR A 265 -8.74 -25.40 -1.93
CA TYR A 265 -9.70 -25.47 -3.03
C TYR A 265 -9.50 -24.34 -4.03
N GLN A 266 -9.36 -23.09 -3.55
CA GLN A 266 -9.06 -21.93 -4.39
C GLN A 266 -7.75 -22.11 -5.16
N THR A 267 -6.70 -22.62 -4.53
CA THR A 267 -5.40 -22.89 -5.17
C THR A 267 -5.55 -23.95 -6.28
N MET A 268 -6.32 -25.00 -6.03
CA MET A 268 -6.64 -26.00 -7.06
C MET A 268 -7.39 -25.38 -8.24
N VAL A 269 -8.39 -24.51 -7.99
CA VAL A 269 -9.14 -23.81 -9.03
C VAL A 269 -8.23 -22.89 -9.85
N LEU A 270 -7.36 -22.13 -9.19
CA LEU A 270 -6.38 -21.25 -9.84
C LEU A 270 -5.44 -22.04 -10.76
N ASN A 271 -4.85 -23.12 -10.27
CA ASN A 271 -3.96 -23.96 -11.07
C ASN A 271 -4.66 -24.56 -12.29
N ARG A 272 -5.93 -24.95 -12.16
CA ARG A 272 -6.73 -25.39 -13.32
C ARG A 272 -6.89 -24.28 -14.36
N ARG A 273 -7.20 -23.03 -13.94
CA ARG A 273 -7.33 -21.88 -14.84
C ARG A 273 -6.03 -21.59 -15.59
N ILE A 274 -4.91 -21.56 -14.87
CA ILE A 274 -3.59 -21.32 -15.45
C ILE A 274 -3.30 -22.39 -16.51
N ASN A 275 -3.50 -23.67 -16.16
CA ASN A 275 -3.27 -24.77 -17.10
C ASN A 275 -4.18 -24.69 -18.35
N THR A 276 -5.45 -24.26 -18.19
CA THR A 276 -6.35 -24.06 -19.33
C THR A 276 -5.87 -22.91 -20.23
N ARG A 277 -5.49 -21.76 -19.68
CA ARG A 277 -4.98 -20.61 -20.46
C ARG A 277 -3.72 -20.97 -21.25
N VAL A 278 -2.76 -21.66 -20.62
CA VAL A 278 -1.54 -22.13 -21.29
C VAL A 278 -1.88 -23.07 -22.46
N LEU A 279 -2.85 -23.97 -22.29
CA LEU A 279 -3.30 -24.87 -23.36
C LEU A 279 -4.03 -24.14 -24.50
N GLU A 280 -4.67 -23.01 -24.22
CA GLU A 280 -5.34 -22.17 -25.24
C GLU A 280 -4.31 -21.36 -26.04
N GLU A 281 -3.34 -20.73 -25.39
CA GLU A 281 -2.24 -19.99 -26.03
C GLU A 281 -1.42 -20.89 -26.96
N VAL A 282 -1.04 -22.09 -26.51
CA VAL A 282 -0.34 -23.08 -27.34
C VAL A 282 -1.16 -23.50 -28.56
N LYS A 283 -2.50 -23.54 -28.46
CA LYS A 283 -3.37 -23.86 -29.61
C LYS A 283 -3.48 -22.70 -30.60
N GLU A 284 -3.44 -21.45 -30.13
CA GLU A 284 -3.46 -20.27 -30.99
C GLU A 284 -2.14 -20.11 -31.75
N ASP A 285 -0.99 -20.32 -31.08
CA ASP A 285 0.34 -20.31 -31.72
C ASP A 285 0.47 -21.41 -32.78
N ASN A 286 -0.01 -22.62 -32.48
CA ASN A 286 -0.01 -23.72 -33.45
C ASN A 286 -0.94 -23.45 -34.64
N LYS A 287 -2.06 -22.74 -34.44
CA LYS A 287 -2.92 -22.31 -35.55
C LYS A 287 -2.22 -21.30 -36.44
N GLN A 288 -1.51 -20.32 -35.87
CA GLN A 288 -0.74 -19.34 -36.64
C GLN A 288 0.38 -19.99 -37.46
N ILE A 289 1.10 -20.96 -36.89
CA ILE A 289 2.16 -21.72 -37.60
C ILE A 289 1.56 -22.59 -38.73
N SER A 290 0.38 -23.17 -38.53
CA SER A 290 -0.30 -23.98 -39.56
C SER A 290 -0.96 -23.18 -40.69
N SER A 291 -1.00 -21.86 -40.57
CA SER A 291 -1.57 -20.93 -41.56
C SER A 291 -0.54 -20.26 -42.47
N PHE A 292 0.72 -20.69 -42.41
CA PHE A 292 1.79 -20.32 -43.34
C PHE A 292 2.12 -21.45 -44.32
#